data_AF-A0A183AQJ6-F1
#
_entry.id   AF-A0A183AQJ6-F1
#
_cell.length_a   1.000
_cell.length_b   1.000
_cell.length_c   1.000
_cell.angle_alpha   90.00
_cell.angle_beta   90.00
_cell.angle_gamma   90.00
#
_symmetry.space_group_name_H-M   'P 1'
#
loop_
_entity.id
_entity.type
_entity.pdbx_description
1 polymer ?
#
loop_
_entity_poly.entity_id
_entity_poly.type
_entity_poly.pdbx_seq_one_letter_code
_entity_poly.pdbx_strand_id
1 'polypeptide(L)'
;MLPRGEGYARARKIPHKLFGQTHKVVRSLLNELPHEGRPMANQADALTDLSIRMGNCSIALSQMDYETELNSLVTLERIVKSLPKNLQYKWAEFGDRTMGDDRAPTFADLQAFIETRARLHEVILVALQKNEKGLSAGWNGPLSSG
;
A
#
# COMPACT_ATOMS: atom_id res chain seq x y z
N MET A 1 -11.02 -47.71 -13.62
CA MET A 1 -10.24 -46.90 -12.66
C MET A 1 -8.85 -46.67 -13.24
N LEU A 2 -8.25 -45.49 -13.07
CA LEU A 2 -6.89 -45.23 -13.55
C LEU A 2 -5.88 -46.08 -12.74
N PRO A 3 -4.77 -46.52 -13.36
CA PRO A 3 -3.68 -47.25 -12.69
C PRO A 3 -3.15 -46.52 -11.45
N ARG A 4 -2.66 -47.30 -10.47
CA ARG A 4 -2.00 -46.75 -9.26
C ARG A 4 -0.81 -45.88 -9.69
N GLY A 5 -0.81 -44.61 -9.28
CA GLY A 5 0.20 -43.59 -9.65
C GLY A 5 -0.29 -42.62 -10.73
N GLU A 6 -1.03 -43.09 -11.74
CA GLU A 6 -1.57 -42.22 -12.80
C GLU A 6 -2.69 -41.32 -12.30
N GLY A 7 -3.58 -41.87 -11.46
CA GLY A 7 -4.66 -41.07 -10.84
C GLY A 7 -4.11 -39.91 -10.02
N TYR A 8 -3.09 -40.15 -9.20
CA TYR A 8 -2.44 -39.12 -8.38
C TYR A 8 -1.65 -38.12 -9.22
N ALA A 9 -0.88 -38.57 -10.22
CA ALA A 9 -0.16 -37.68 -11.13
C ALA A 9 -1.13 -36.78 -11.92
N ARG A 10 -2.27 -37.31 -12.37
CA ARG A 10 -3.31 -36.54 -13.06
C ARG A 10 -4.01 -35.57 -12.10
N ALA A 11 -4.28 -35.98 -10.86
CA ALA A 11 -4.82 -35.10 -9.83
C ALA A 11 -3.88 -33.94 -9.53
N ARG A 12 -2.56 -34.16 -9.38
CA ARG A 12 -1.57 -33.09 -9.15
C ARG A 12 -1.49 -32.05 -10.27
N LYS A 13 -1.76 -32.45 -11.51
CA LYS A 13 -1.80 -31.52 -12.66
C LYS A 13 -2.98 -30.55 -12.59
N ILE A 14 -4.06 -30.89 -11.89
CA ILE A 14 -5.27 -30.05 -11.81
C ILE A 14 -4.99 -28.77 -10.99
N PRO A 15 -4.50 -28.85 -9.73
CA PRO A 15 -4.11 -27.65 -8.98
C PRO A 15 -3.04 -26.83 -9.68
N HIS A 16 -2.06 -27.46 -10.33
CA HIS A 16 -1.04 -26.72 -11.06
C HIS A 16 -1.60 -25.95 -12.27
N LYS A 17 -2.57 -26.51 -13.01
CA LYS A 17 -3.22 -25.78 -14.10
C LYS A 17 -4.11 -24.63 -13.61
N LEU A 18 -4.77 -24.82 -12.47
CA LEU A 18 -5.71 -23.84 -11.91
C LEU A 18 -5.00 -22.73 -11.11
N PHE A 19 -3.94 -23.08 -10.37
CA PHE A 19 -3.28 -22.22 -9.38
C PHE A 19 -1.76 -22.09 -9.59
N GLY A 20 -1.15 -22.93 -10.43
CA GLY A 20 0.30 -22.92 -10.70
C GLY A 20 0.75 -21.90 -11.75
N GLN A 21 -0.15 -21.01 -12.18
CA GLN A 21 0.19 -19.92 -13.11
C GLN A 21 0.69 -18.72 -12.32
N THR A 22 1.90 -18.84 -11.75
CA THR A 22 2.48 -17.84 -10.84
C THR A 22 2.47 -16.43 -11.43
N HIS A 23 2.81 -16.27 -12.72
CA HIS A 23 2.75 -14.97 -13.40
C HIS A 23 1.35 -14.32 -13.38
N LYS A 24 0.26 -15.10 -13.38
CA LYS A 24 -1.11 -14.55 -13.27
C LYS A 24 -1.41 -14.09 -11.85
N VAL A 25 -0.96 -14.84 -10.85
CA VAL A 25 -1.09 -14.48 -9.42
C VAL A 25 -0.29 -13.22 -9.12
N VAL A 26 0.96 -13.15 -9.60
CA VAL A 26 1.81 -11.96 -9.51
C VAL A 26 1.12 -10.77 -10.18
N ARG A 27 0.60 -10.95 -11.39
CA ARG A 27 -0.09 -9.88 -12.12
C ARG A 27 -1.37 -9.42 -11.40
N SER A 28 -2.14 -10.32 -10.81
CA SER A 28 -3.35 -9.95 -10.06
C SER A 28 -2.99 -9.16 -8.80
N LEU A 29 -2.01 -9.63 -8.02
CA LEU A 29 -1.52 -8.92 -6.84
C LEU A 29 -1.04 -7.50 -7.17
N LEU A 30 -0.28 -7.34 -8.25
CA LEU A 30 0.19 -6.03 -8.73
C LEU A 30 -0.93 -5.14 -9.26
N ASN A 31 -1.99 -5.72 -9.83
CA ASN A 31 -3.15 -4.98 -10.32
C ASN A 31 -4.11 -4.56 -9.19
N GLU A 32 -4.04 -5.20 -8.03
CA GLU A 32 -4.82 -4.83 -6.84
C GLU A 32 -4.19 -3.67 -6.04
N LEU A 33 -2.92 -3.34 -6.28
CA LEU A 33 -2.25 -2.22 -5.61
C LEU A 33 -2.82 -0.85 -5.99
N PRO A 34 -2.99 -0.50 -7.29
CA PRO A 34 -3.54 0.78 -7.68
C PRO A 34 -5.02 0.82 -7.32
N HIS A 35 -5.43 1.90 -6.65
CA HIS A 35 -6.85 2.07 -6.37
C HIS A 35 -7.58 2.58 -7.63
N GLU A 36 -8.18 1.69 -8.40
CA GLU A 36 -9.12 2.11 -9.45
C GLU A 36 -10.39 2.67 -8.79
N GLY A 37 -10.68 3.95 -9.01
CA GLY A 37 -12.03 4.50 -8.91
C GLY A 37 -12.66 4.74 -7.53
N ARG A 38 -11.97 4.56 -6.39
CA ARG A 38 -12.55 4.96 -5.09
C ARG A 38 -12.20 6.41 -4.77
N PRO A 39 -13.20 7.29 -4.59
CA PRO A 39 -12.95 8.59 -3.98
C PRO A 39 -12.41 8.35 -2.58
N MET A 40 -11.20 8.85 -2.29
CA MET A 40 -10.60 8.76 -0.97
C MET A 40 -11.40 9.63 0.01
N ALA A 41 -12.51 9.09 0.54
CA ALA A 41 -13.36 9.76 1.52
C ALA A 41 -12.59 10.13 2.80
N ASN A 42 -11.53 9.37 3.11
CA ASN A 42 -10.48 9.73 4.05
C ASN A 42 -9.13 9.38 3.43
N GLN A 43 -8.29 10.39 3.18
CA GLN A 43 -6.96 10.20 2.58
C GLN A 43 -6.07 9.31 3.47
N ALA A 44 -6.29 9.29 4.78
CA ALA A 44 -5.56 8.42 5.71
C ALA A 44 -5.86 6.95 5.49
N ASP A 45 -7.14 6.56 5.58
CA ASP A 45 -7.55 5.16 5.57
C ASP A 45 -7.16 4.50 4.25
N ALA A 46 -7.27 5.23 3.14
CA ALA A 46 -6.87 4.76 1.83
C ALA A 46 -5.34 4.59 1.69
N LEU A 47 -4.53 5.44 2.34
CA LEU A 47 -3.07 5.28 2.36
C LEU A 47 -2.62 4.14 3.27
N THR A 48 -3.28 3.95 4.42
CA THR A 48 -3.04 2.82 5.32
C THR A 48 -3.36 1.51 4.62
N ASP A 49 -4.53 1.42 4.00
CA ASP A 49 -4.97 0.26 3.22
C ASP A 49 -4.02 -0.03 2.03
N LEU A 50 -3.56 1.02 1.32
CA LEU A 50 -2.53 0.88 0.29
C LEU A 50 -1.21 0.36 0.84
N SER A 51 -0.73 0.89 1.97
CA SER A 51 0.50 0.44 2.63
C SER A 51 0.42 -1.04 3.01
N ILE A 52 -0.68 -1.48 3.60
CA ILE A 52 -0.90 -2.88 3.98
C ILE A 52 -0.88 -3.78 2.73
N ARG A 53 -1.59 -3.39 1.66
CA ARG A 53 -1.59 -4.13 0.39
C ARG A 53 -0.19 -4.22 -0.21
N MET A 54 0.59 -3.14 -0.19
CA MET A 54 1.96 -3.15 -0.68
C MET A 54 2.86 -4.10 0.12
N GLY A 55 2.74 -4.11 1.45
CA GLY A 55 3.46 -5.07 2.30
C GLY A 55 3.08 -6.52 2.01
N ASN A 56 1.79 -6.82 1.88
CA ASN A 56 1.30 -8.15 1.53
C ASN A 56 1.79 -8.60 0.15
N CYS A 57 1.78 -7.70 -0.84
CA CYS A 57 2.27 -7.97 -2.18
C CYS A 57 3.78 -8.25 -2.17
N SER A 58 4.56 -7.45 -1.43
CA SER A 58 6.00 -7.65 -1.26
C SER A 58 6.33 -9.04 -0.69
N ILE A 59 5.65 -9.44 0.40
CA ILE A 59 5.81 -10.76 1.01
C ILE A 59 5.45 -11.88 0.03
N ALA A 60 4.31 -11.77 -0.65
CA ALA A 60 3.84 -12.80 -1.58
C ALA A 60 4.76 -12.98 -2.79
N LEU A 61 5.26 -11.88 -3.38
CA LEU A 61 6.14 -11.93 -4.55
C LEU A 61 7.55 -12.40 -4.19
N SER A 62 8.04 -12.07 -2.98
CA SER A 62 9.31 -12.59 -2.45
C SER A 62 9.27 -14.11 -2.31
N GLN A 63 8.19 -14.67 -1.76
CA GLN A 63 7.98 -16.12 -1.63
C GLN A 63 7.87 -16.87 -2.97
N MET A 64 7.61 -16.15 -4.07
CA MET A 64 7.47 -16.72 -5.42
C MET A 64 8.70 -16.49 -6.30
N ASP A 65 9.75 -15.82 -5.80
CA ASP A 65 10.93 -15.37 -6.56
C ASP A 65 10.62 -14.33 -7.67
N TYR A 66 9.62 -13.46 -7.46
CA TYR A 66 9.18 -12.41 -8.39
C TYR A 66 9.48 -10.97 -7.89
N GLU A 67 10.52 -10.78 -7.08
CA GLU A 67 10.87 -9.44 -6.55
C GLU A 67 11.28 -8.43 -7.63
N THR A 68 11.77 -8.89 -8.77
CA THR A 68 12.11 -8.03 -9.91
C THR A 68 10.89 -7.35 -10.52
N GLU A 69 9.71 -7.99 -10.47
CA GLU A 69 8.45 -7.42 -10.97
C GLU A 69 7.96 -6.25 -10.10
N LEU A 70 8.24 -6.30 -8.78
CA LEU A 70 7.94 -5.21 -7.85
C LEU A 70 8.70 -3.94 -8.23
N ASN A 71 9.99 -4.10 -8.52
CA ASN A 71 10.91 -3.01 -8.84
C ASN A 71 10.86 -2.58 -10.32
N SER A 72 9.95 -3.16 -11.11
CA SER A 72 9.78 -2.73 -12.49
C SER A 72 9.21 -1.31 -12.56
N LEU A 73 9.75 -0.50 -13.47
CA LEU A 73 9.27 0.87 -13.70
C LEU A 73 7.76 0.92 -13.95
N VAL A 74 7.23 -0.08 -14.66
CA VAL A 74 5.80 -0.20 -14.97
C VAL A 74 4.96 -0.34 -13.70
N THR A 75 5.40 -1.14 -12.73
CA THR A 75 4.71 -1.30 -11.43
C THR A 75 4.76 0.01 -10.64
N LEU A 76 5.94 0.61 -10.52
CA LEU A 76 6.13 1.85 -9.76
C LEU A 76 5.31 3.01 -10.34
N GLU A 77 5.37 3.22 -11.66
CA GLU A 77 4.58 4.25 -12.33
C GLU A 77 3.08 4.08 -12.11
N ARG A 78 2.58 2.84 -12.14
CA ARG A 78 1.16 2.57 -11.97
C ARG A 78 0.68 2.95 -10.58
N ILE A 79 1.46 2.61 -9.56
CA ILE A 79 1.15 2.96 -8.16
C ILE A 79 1.23 4.48 -8.00
N VAL A 80 2.30 5.13 -8.49
CA VAL A 80 2.45 6.59 -8.41
C VAL A 80 1.31 7.32 -9.11
N LYS A 81 0.91 6.89 -10.31
CA LYS A 81 -0.22 7.48 -11.06
C LYS A 81 -1.56 7.33 -10.34
N SER A 82 -1.72 6.30 -9.50
CA SER A 82 -2.93 6.12 -8.68
C SER A 82 -2.99 7.04 -7.45
N LEU A 83 -1.85 7.65 -7.06
CA LEU A 83 -1.81 8.58 -5.94
C LEU A 83 -2.45 9.93 -6.31
N PRO A 84 -3.06 10.64 -5.35
CA PRO A 84 -3.42 12.04 -5.50
C PRO A 84 -2.24 12.93 -5.94
N LYS A 85 -2.50 13.95 -6.78
CA LYS A 85 -1.46 14.83 -7.36
C LYS A 85 -0.51 15.44 -6.31
N ASN A 86 -1.04 15.83 -5.15
CA ASN A 86 -0.23 16.39 -4.06
C ASN A 86 0.78 15.37 -3.49
N LEU A 87 0.45 14.08 -3.48
CA LEU A 87 1.35 13.01 -3.05
C LEU A 87 2.34 12.61 -4.14
N GLN A 88 1.94 12.66 -5.41
CA GLN A 88 2.87 12.48 -6.54
C GLN A 88 4.00 13.52 -6.50
N TYR A 89 3.66 14.78 -6.26
CA TYR A 89 4.66 15.85 -6.12
C TYR A 89 5.59 15.60 -4.93
N LYS A 90 5.03 15.25 -3.76
CA LYS A 90 5.81 14.94 -2.55
C LYS A 90 6.69 13.71 -2.72
N TRP A 91 6.28 12.75 -3.55
CA TRP A 91 7.09 11.59 -3.90
C TRP A 91 8.27 12.00 -4.79
N ALA A 92 8.05 12.84 -5.80
CA ALA A 92 9.13 13.37 -6.64
C ALA A 92 10.17 14.15 -5.82
N GLU A 93 9.71 15.01 -4.89
CA GLU A 93 10.58 15.74 -3.96
C GLU A 93 11.33 14.80 -3.00
N PHE A 94 10.68 13.72 -2.55
CA PHE A 94 11.35 12.71 -1.74
C PHE A 94 12.45 11.99 -2.52
N GLY A 95 12.19 11.65 -3.79
CA GLY A 95 13.19 11.09 -4.69
C GLY A 95 14.39 12.01 -4.84
N ASP A 96 14.15 13.27 -5.22
CA ASP A 96 15.18 14.29 -5.43
C ASP A 96 16.09 14.51 -4.20
N ARG A 97 15.51 14.45 -2.98
CA ARG A 97 16.26 14.66 -1.73
C ARG A 97 16.97 13.42 -1.20
N THR A 98 16.42 12.23 -1.43
CA THR A 98 16.81 11.01 -0.71
C THR A 98 17.57 10.04 -1.61
N MET A 99 17.28 10.07 -2.90
CA MET A 99 17.96 9.28 -3.90
C MET A 99 19.00 10.22 -4.52
N GLY A 100 20.26 10.06 -4.14
CA GLY A 100 21.34 10.73 -4.89
C GLY A 100 21.27 10.36 -6.37
N ASP A 101 21.89 11.16 -7.24
CA ASP A 101 21.75 11.13 -8.71
C ASP A 101 21.85 9.73 -9.36
N ASP A 102 22.43 8.73 -8.68
CA ASP A 102 22.72 7.40 -9.23
C ASP A 102 21.78 6.25 -8.80
N ARG A 103 20.82 6.45 -7.89
CA ARG A 103 19.94 5.35 -7.43
C ARG A 103 18.49 5.50 -7.91
N ALA A 104 18.04 4.55 -8.74
CA ALA A 104 16.64 4.47 -9.13
C ALA A 104 15.71 4.17 -7.93
N PRO A 105 14.50 4.74 -7.90
CA PRO A 105 13.48 4.42 -6.90
C PRO A 105 13.09 2.95 -6.95
N THR A 106 12.97 2.33 -5.78
CA THR A 106 12.52 0.94 -5.62
C THR A 106 11.10 0.87 -5.05
N PHE A 107 10.50 -0.31 -5.12
CA PHE A 107 9.20 -0.57 -4.51
C PHE A 107 9.22 -0.34 -3.00
N ALA A 108 10.31 -0.72 -2.34
CA ALA A 108 10.50 -0.54 -0.90
C ALA A 108 10.54 0.95 -0.52
N ASP A 109 11.19 1.79 -1.33
CA ASP A 109 11.24 3.24 -1.09
C ASP A 109 9.82 3.85 -1.18
N LEU A 110 9.04 3.42 -2.18
CA LEU A 110 7.67 3.88 -2.36
C LEU A 110 6.75 3.41 -1.22
N GLN A 111 6.91 2.15 -0.78
CA GLN A 111 6.19 1.60 0.37
C GLN A 111 6.49 2.40 1.63
N ALA A 112 7.76 2.66 1.93
CA ALA A 112 8.18 3.42 3.11
C ALA A 112 7.66 4.87 3.09
N PHE A 113 7.62 5.49 1.91
CA PHE A 113 7.01 6.80 1.73
C PHE A 113 5.52 6.80 2.06
N ILE A 114 4.76 5.84 1.51
CA ILE A 114 3.31 5.72 1.74
C ILE A 114 3.00 5.42 3.21
N GLU A 115 3.74 4.48 3.82
CA GLU A 115 3.66 4.16 5.25
C GLU A 115 3.90 5.38 6.14
N THR A 116 4.92 6.19 5.81
CA THR A 116 5.22 7.41 6.56
C THR A 116 4.06 8.41 6.47
N ARG A 117 3.47 8.57 5.29
CA ARG A 117 2.31 9.47 5.10
C ARG A 117 1.06 8.97 5.81
N ALA A 118 0.82 7.65 5.83
CA ALA A 118 -0.26 7.04 6.59
C ALA A 118 -0.13 7.31 8.10
N ARG A 119 1.07 7.06 8.68
CA ARG A 119 1.34 7.32 10.11
C ARG A 119 1.21 8.79 10.49
N LEU A 120 1.75 9.70 9.68
CA LEU A 120 1.69 11.14 9.97
C LEU A 120 0.24 11.65 10.05
N HIS A 121 -0.65 11.10 9.21
CA HIS A 121 -2.06 11.49 9.25
C HIS A 121 -2.75 11.01 10.54
N GLU A 122 -2.45 9.79 11.00
CA GLU A 122 -2.98 9.26 12.27
C GLU A 122 -2.56 10.14 13.46
N VAL A 123 -1.28 10.54 13.52
CA VAL A 123 -0.76 11.41 14.59
C VAL A 123 -1.43 12.78 14.58
N ILE A 124 -1.63 13.39 13.41
CA ILE A 124 -2.29 14.71 13.30
C ILE A 124 -3.75 14.63 13.74
N LEU A 125 -4.49 13.59 13.35
CA LEU A 125 -5.87 13.40 13.81
C LEU A 125 -5.96 13.27 15.33
N VAL A 126 -5.09 12.47 15.93
CA VAL A 126 -5.04 12.31 17.40
C VAL A 126 -4.69 13.63 18.10
N ALA A 127 -3.75 14.40 17.54
CA ALA A 127 -3.37 15.70 18.10
C ALA A 127 -4.52 16.73 18.02
N LEU A 128 -5.23 16.79 16.89
CA LEU A 128 -6.39 17.67 16.71
C LEU A 128 -7.54 17.29 17.65
N GLN A 129 -7.85 16.00 17.76
CA GLN A 129 -8.88 15.50 18.68
C GLN A 129 -8.55 15.78 20.16
N LYS A 130 -7.27 15.68 20.54
CA LYS A 130 -6.83 16.04 21.90
C LYS A 130 -6.97 17.53 22.16
N ASN A 131 -6.68 18.37 21.17
CA ASN A 131 -6.81 19.82 21.29
C ASN A 131 -8.28 20.27 21.44
N GLU A 132 -9.21 19.71 20.66
CA GLU A 132 -10.65 20.01 20.78
C GLU A 132 -11.22 19.61 22.15
N LYS A 133 -10.83 18.44 22.67
CA LYS A 133 -11.24 18.00 24.01
C LYS A 133 -10.64 18.86 25.13
N GLY A 134 -9.42 19.37 24.93
CA GLY A 134 -8.78 20.32 25.86
C GLY A 134 -9.48 21.68 25.90
N LEU A 135 -9.90 22.19 24.74
CA LEU A 135 -10.69 23.44 24.64
C LEU A 135 -12.08 23.31 25.27
N SER A 136 -12.74 22.15 25.12
CA SER A 136 -14.04 21.88 25.76
C SER A 136 -13.95 21.75 27.29
N ALA A 137 -12.83 21.30 27.84
CA ALA A 137 -12.64 21.15 29.28
C ALA A 137 -12.27 22.46 30.01
N GLY A 138 -11.85 23.50 29.26
CA GLY A 138 -11.40 24.78 29.81
C GLY A 138 -12.46 25.90 29.83
N TRP A 139 -13.65 25.67 29.29
CA TRP A 139 -14.72 26.68 29.23
C TRP A 139 -15.57 26.69 30.52
N ASN A 140 -15.08 27.36 31.56
CA ASN A 140 -15.94 27.83 32.65
C ASN A 140 -16.57 29.15 32.21
N GLY A 141 -17.85 29.10 31.81
CA GLY A 141 -18.61 30.26 31.35
C GLY A 141 -18.65 31.40 32.39
N PRO A 142 -19.00 32.63 31.96
CA PRO A 142 -18.83 33.82 32.79
C PRO A 142 -19.64 33.73 34.09
N LEU A 143 -18.94 33.98 35.20
CA LEU A 143 -19.53 34.16 36.53
C LEU A 143 -20.61 35.24 36.46
N SER A 144 -21.87 34.81 36.55
CA SER A 144 -23.00 35.71 36.76
C SER A 144 -22.90 36.29 38.16
N SER A 145 -22.43 37.53 38.26
CA SER A 145 -22.50 38.34 39.47
C SER A 145 -23.95 38.67 39.77
N GLY A 146 -24.45 38.20 40.91
CA GLY A 146 -25.74 38.58 41.49
C GLY A 146 -25.63 38.57 43.00
#